data_AF-A0A8J7QH80-F1
#
_entry.id   AF-A0A8J7QH80-F1
#
_cell.length_a   1.000
_cell.length_b   1.000
_cell.length_c   1.000
_cell.angle_alpha   90.00
_cell.angle_beta   90.00
_cell.angle_gamma   90.00
#
_symmetry.space_group_name_H-M   'P 1'
#
loop_
_entity.id
_entity.type
_entity.pdbx_description
1 polymer ?
#
loop_
_entity_poly.entity_id
_entity_poly.type
_entity_poly.pdbx_seq_one_letter_code
_entity_poly.pdbx_strand_id
1 'polypeptide(L)'
;MRCQEPVAICKLQLEAMDTNEMLRLGGVYRLAQVCRHLIFEPYQLRREAKRHSDARNTMGVFFHKPKQAYLVDMPVFSAWLSDLWLGRPR
;
A
#
# COMPACT_ATOMS: atom_id res chain seq x y z
N MET A 1 22.63 6.48 -14.22
CA MET A 1 21.97 5.36 -13.51
C MET A 1 20.56 5.24 -14.04
N ARG A 2 20.27 4.19 -14.81
CA ARG A 2 18.94 3.95 -15.41
C ARG A 2 18.09 3.19 -14.38
N CYS A 3 17.22 3.89 -13.65
CA CYS A 3 16.17 3.23 -12.90
C CYS A 3 15.21 2.65 -13.92
N GLN A 4 15.25 1.33 -14.09
CA GLN A 4 14.29 0.59 -14.89
C GLN A 4 12.91 0.81 -14.26
N GLU A 5 12.09 1.66 -14.89
CA GLU A 5 10.66 1.66 -14.68
C GLU A 5 10.04 0.66 -15.67
N PRO A 6 9.56 -0.50 -15.19
CA PRO A 6 8.41 -1.08 -15.84
C PRO A 6 7.49 -1.67 -14.77
N VAL A 7 6.79 -0.81 -14.03
CA VAL A 7 5.55 -1.26 -13.39
C VAL A 7 4.45 -0.61 -14.19
N ALA A 8 4.02 -1.34 -15.21
CA ALA A 8 2.77 -1.09 -15.90
C ALA A 8 1.73 -0.72 -14.84
N ILE A 9 1.37 0.56 -14.81
CA ILE A 9 0.21 1.06 -14.08
C ILE A 9 -0.97 0.48 -14.84
N CYS A 10 -1.24 -0.80 -14.62
CA CYS A 10 -2.35 -1.51 -15.23
C CYS A 10 -3.62 -0.82 -14.77
N LYS A 11 -4.19 -0.10 -15.74
CA LYS A 11 -5.56 0.39 -15.88
C LYS A 11 -6.31 0.59 -14.55
N LEU A 12 -6.52 1.87 -14.24
CA LEU A 12 -7.64 2.35 -13.42
C LEU A 12 -8.96 1.75 -13.94
N GLN A 13 -9.39 0.58 -13.46
CA GLN A 13 -10.78 0.09 -13.53
C GLN A 13 -11.00 -0.93 -12.42
N LEU A 14 -10.95 -0.51 -11.16
CA LEU A 14 -10.98 -1.43 -10.02
C LEU A 14 -11.80 -0.86 -8.86
N GLU A 15 -12.94 -0.22 -9.12
CA GLU A 15 -13.75 0.36 -8.03
C GLU A 15 -14.44 -0.67 -7.13
N ALA A 16 -14.42 -1.96 -7.50
CA ALA A 16 -15.14 -3.04 -6.80
C ALA A 16 -14.28 -4.26 -6.39
N MET A 17 -12.94 -4.22 -6.52
CA MET A 17 -12.13 -5.34 -6.04
C MET A 17 -12.06 -5.35 -4.51
N ASP A 18 -12.22 -6.52 -3.91
CA ASP A 18 -12.06 -6.76 -2.47
C ASP A 18 -10.56 -6.77 -2.08
N THR A 19 -10.25 -6.41 -0.84
CA THR A 19 -8.85 -6.37 -0.37
C THR A 19 -8.19 -7.75 -0.36
N ASN A 20 -8.94 -8.84 -0.15
CA ASN A 20 -8.39 -10.20 -0.28
C ASN A 20 -7.96 -10.50 -1.72
N GLU A 21 -8.69 -9.99 -2.71
CA GLU A 21 -8.33 -10.15 -4.12
C GLU A 21 -7.09 -9.32 -4.48
N MET A 22 -6.97 -8.11 -3.93
CA MET A 22 -5.75 -7.28 -4.08
C MET A 22 -4.53 -7.92 -3.44
N LEU A 23 -4.70 -8.55 -2.28
CA LEU A 23 -3.64 -9.31 -1.62
C LEU A 23 -3.18 -10.49 -2.50
N ARG A 24 -4.12 -11.21 -3.10
CA ARG A 24 -3.83 -12.37 -3.97
C ARG A 24 -3.14 -11.97 -5.28
N LEU A 25 -3.60 -10.91 -5.94
CA LEU A 25 -3.06 -10.47 -7.22
C LEU A 25 -1.72 -9.72 -7.06
N GLY A 26 -1.48 -9.14 -5.90
CA GLY A 26 -0.37 -8.22 -5.70
C GLY A 26 -0.53 -6.94 -6.52
N GLY A 27 0.44 -6.04 -6.41
CA GLY A 27 0.47 -4.77 -7.13
C GLY A 27 0.20 -3.54 -6.26
N VAL A 28 -0.02 -2.40 -6.93
CA VAL A 28 -0.08 -1.08 -6.28
C VAL A 28 -1.47 -0.48 -6.41
N TYR A 29 -2.12 -0.22 -5.28
CA TYR A 29 -3.50 0.26 -5.20
C TYR A 29 -3.60 1.57 -4.42
N ARG A 30 -4.75 2.25 -4.52
CA ARG A 30 -4.98 3.47 -3.73
C ARG A 30 -5.20 3.11 -2.26
N LEU A 31 -4.54 3.84 -1.36
CA LEU A 31 -4.67 3.62 0.08
C LEU A 31 -6.13 3.67 0.55
N ALA A 32 -6.91 4.64 0.07
CA ALA A 32 -8.32 4.77 0.43
C ALA A 32 -9.16 3.55 0.03
N GLN A 33 -8.78 2.84 -1.02
CA GLN A 33 -9.46 1.65 -1.49
C GLN A 33 -9.11 0.44 -0.62
N VAL A 34 -7.81 0.26 -0.33
CA VAL A 34 -7.31 -0.82 0.54
C VAL A 34 -7.91 -0.70 1.96
N CYS A 35 -8.04 0.51 2.48
CA CYS A 35 -8.62 0.76 3.80
C CYS A 35 -10.12 0.46 3.91
N ARG A 36 -10.89 0.38 2.81
CA ARG A 36 -12.34 0.13 2.90
C ARG A 36 -12.69 -1.20 3.57
N HIS A 37 -11.79 -2.18 3.46
CA HIS A 37 -12.00 -3.53 3.98
C HIS A 37 -11.05 -3.85 5.15
N LEU A 38 -10.32 -2.85 5.66
CA LEU A 38 -9.41 -3.01 6.79
C LEU A 38 -9.90 -2.17 7.96
N ILE A 39 -9.50 -2.57 9.17
CA ILE A 39 -9.80 -1.84 10.42
C ILE A 39 -9.03 -0.52 10.58
N PHE A 40 -8.34 -0.07 9.52
CA PHE A 40 -7.50 1.13 9.55
C PHE A 40 -8.11 2.24 8.71
N GLU A 41 -8.21 3.41 9.32
CA GLU A 41 -8.57 4.62 8.60
C GLU A 41 -7.39 5.11 7.73
N PRO A 42 -7.64 5.60 6.50
CA PRO A 42 -6.58 6.06 5.62
C PRO A 42 -5.66 7.11 6.26
N TYR A 43 -6.18 7.97 7.13
CA TYR A 43 -5.37 8.99 7.80
C TYR A 43 -4.36 8.40 8.80
N GLN A 44 -4.70 7.28 9.45
CA GLN A 44 -3.81 6.62 10.41
C GLN A 44 -2.57 6.07 9.70
N LEU A 45 -2.79 5.36 8.59
CA LEU A 45 -1.70 4.82 7.76
C LEU A 45 -0.87 5.94 7.10
N ARG A 46 -1.49 7.04 6.67
CA ARG A 46 -0.76 8.21 6.16
C ARG A 46 0.14 8.83 7.22
N ARG A 47 -0.37 8.99 8.44
CA ARG A 47 0.39 9.58 9.55
C ARG A 47 1.60 8.71 9.88
N GLU A 48 1.40 7.40 9.93
CA GLU A 48 2.47 6.46 10.21
C GLU A 48 3.51 6.43 9.07
N ALA A 49 3.08 6.38 7.82
CA ALA A 49 3.98 6.45 6.67
C ALA A 49 4.78 7.76 6.61
N LYS A 50 4.28 8.87 7.16
CA LYS A 50 5.03 10.12 7.27
C LYS A 50 6.08 10.11 8.38
N ARG A 51 5.93 9.26 9.41
CA ARG A 51 6.89 9.12 10.50
C ARG A 51 8.11 8.31 10.10
N HIS A 52 7.93 7.38 9.16
CA HIS A 52 8.99 6.51 8.65
C HIS A 52 9.47 7.02 7.29
N SER A 53 10.72 7.49 7.22
CA SER A 53 11.35 7.92 5.96
C SER A 53 11.39 6.80 4.92
N ASP A 54 11.39 5.54 5.38
CA ASP A 54 11.41 4.33 4.57
C ASP A 54 10.06 3.58 4.56
N ALA A 55 8.94 4.30 4.72
CA ALA A 55 7.59 3.72 4.75
C ALA A 55 7.24 2.88 3.51
N ARG A 56 7.85 3.17 2.36
CA ARG A 56 7.63 2.40 1.14
C ARG A 56 8.13 0.97 1.28
N ASN A 57 9.34 0.78 1.80
CA ASN A 57 9.96 -0.54 1.89
C ASN A 57 9.53 -1.28 3.17
N THR A 58 9.18 -0.56 4.22
CA THR A 58 8.78 -1.15 5.51
C THR A 58 7.28 -1.40 5.61
N MET A 59 6.45 -0.49 5.10
CA MET A 59 4.99 -0.56 5.20
C MET A 59 4.30 -0.77 3.84
N GLY A 60 4.99 -0.59 2.72
CA GLY A 60 4.35 -0.57 1.40
C GLY A 60 3.56 0.70 1.11
N VAL A 61 3.54 1.69 2.02
CA VAL A 61 2.72 2.91 1.86
C VAL A 61 3.60 4.07 1.40
N PHE A 62 3.22 4.72 0.30
CA PHE A 62 3.98 5.86 -0.22
C PHE A 62 3.10 6.89 -0.94
N PHE A 63 3.57 8.14 -0.96
CA PHE A 63 2.92 9.20 -1.72
C PHE A 63 3.46 9.25 -3.14
N HIS A 64 2.59 9.03 -4.13
CA HIS A 64 2.96 9.07 -5.53
C HIS A 64 2.69 10.47 -6.11
N LYS A 65 3.76 11.25 -6.29
CA LYS A 65 3.70 12.66 -6.74
C LYS A 65 2.89 12.87 -8.03
N PRO A 66 3.08 12.07 -9.11
CA PRO A 66 2.37 12.29 -10.37
C PRO A 66 0.84 12.20 -10.25
N LYS A 67 0.33 11.29 -9.42
CA LYS A 67 -1.12 11.13 -9.18
C LYS A 67 -1.63 11.91 -7.97
N GLN A 68 -0.75 12.62 -7.27
CA GLN A 68 -1.00 13.28 -5.99
C GLN A 68 -1.82 12.42 -5.00
N ALA A 69 -1.49 11.12 -4.91
CA ALA A 69 -2.26 10.17 -4.13
C ALA A 69 -1.35 9.24 -3.32
N TYR A 70 -1.84 8.80 -2.16
CA TYR A 70 -1.22 7.71 -1.40
C TYR A 70 -1.56 6.37 -2.04
N LEU A 71 -0.51 5.60 -2.31
CA LEU A 71 -0.58 4.27 -2.86
C LEU A 71 -0.02 3.25 -1.87
N VAL A 72 -0.44 2.01 -2.05
CA VAL A 72 -0.08 0.86 -1.24
C VAL A 72 0.44 -0.23 -2.16
N ASP A 73 1.68 -0.64 -1.93
CA ASP A 73 2.31 -1.82 -2.51
C ASP A 73 1.87 -3.05 -1.68
N MET A 74 0.94 -3.84 -2.23
CA MET A 74 0.29 -4.93 -1.50
C MET A 74 1.23 -6.03 -1.03
N PRO A 75 2.23 -6.50 -1.81
CA PRO A 75 3.24 -7.43 -1.32
C PRO A 75 3.91 -6.98 -0.01
N VAL A 76 4.41 -5.74 0.05
CA VAL A 76 5.09 -5.21 1.25
C VAL A 76 4.09 -4.95 2.37
N PHE A 77 2.94 -4.36 2.03
CA PHE A 77 1.90 -4.04 3.00
C PHE A 77 1.30 -5.29 3.64
N SER A 78 1.17 -6.40 2.91
CA SER A 78 0.66 -7.67 3.42
C SER A 78 1.57 -8.28 4.49
N ALA A 79 2.89 -8.24 4.28
CA ALA A 79 3.88 -8.68 5.24
C ALA A 79 3.83 -7.80 6.50
N TRP A 80 3.81 -6.48 6.31
CA TRP A 80 3.69 -5.51 7.38
C TRP A 80 2.42 -5.69 8.23
N LEU A 81 1.27 -5.94 7.58
CA LEU A 81 -0.01 -6.17 8.23
C LEU A 81 0.01 -7.49 9.03
N SER A 82 0.62 -8.54 8.46
CA SER A 82 0.78 -9.84 9.12
C SER A 82 1.63 -9.72 10.38
N ASP A 83 2.75 -8.99 10.33
CA ASP A 83 3.59 -8.76 11.51
C ASP A 83 2.85 -7.97 12.60
N LEU A 84 2.05 -6.97 12.20
CA LEU A 84 1.23 -6.18 13.11
C LEU A 84 0.16 -7.04 13.80
N TRP A 85 -0.51 -7.93 13.07
CA TRP A 85 -1.56 -8.81 13.61
C TRP A 85 -1.00 -9.94 14.48
N LEU A 86 0.18 -10.46 14.13
CA LEU A 86 0.87 -11.50 14.90
C LEU A 86 1.59 -10.95 16.14
N GLY A 87 1.55 -9.63 16.37
CA GLY A 87 2.16 -8.97 17.52
C GLY A 87 3.68 -9.12 17.55
N ARG A 88 4.33 -9.33 16.40
CA ARG A 88 5.78 -9.51 16.35
C ARG A 88 6.45 -8.16 16.64
N PRO A 89 7.36 -8.08 17.63
CA PRO A 89 8.07 -6.86 17.92
C PRO A 89 8.95 -6.48 16.72
N ARG A 90 8.91 -5.19 16.36
CA ARG A 90 9.79 -4.57 15.35
C ARG A 90 11.05 -4.02 15.99
#